data_AF-A0ABC9NCG7-F1
#
_entry.id   AF-A0ABC9NCG7-F1
#
_cell.length_a   1.000
_cell.length_b   1.000
_cell.length_c   1.000
_cell.angle_alpha   90.00
_cell.angle_beta   90.00
_cell.angle_gamma   90.00
#
_symmetry.space_group_name_H-M   'P 1'
#
loop_
_entity.id
_entity.type
_entity.pdbx_description
1 polymer ?
#
loop_
_entity_poly.entity_id
_entity_poly.type
_entity_poly.pdbx_seq_one_letter_code
_entity_poly.pdbx_strand_id
1 'polypeptide(L)'
;MPLNIVRKRAGLPEVSGLSQETMREKIIHERRMELAFEGHRWFDMIRVNNGEYAIKFLHSIGKSNVNKNRLLFPIPQTEMDANTLMVQNPGY
;
A
#
# COMPACT_ATOMS: atom_id res chain seq x y z
N MET A 1 -9.85 -12.76 -4.71
CA MET A 1 -11.01 -13.08 -3.84
C MET A 1 -12.15 -12.15 -4.20
N PRO A 2 -13.32 -12.65 -4.62
CA PRO A 2 -14.50 -11.80 -4.86
C PRO A 2 -14.92 -11.07 -3.57
N LEU A 3 -15.12 -9.76 -3.66
CA LEU A 3 -15.39 -8.86 -2.52
C LEU A 3 -16.55 -9.34 -1.62
N ASN A 4 -17.66 -9.75 -2.22
CA ASN A 4 -18.85 -10.17 -1.47
C ASN A 4 -18.66 -11.50 -0.73
N ILE A 5 -17.74 -12.38 -1.16
CA ILE A 5 -17.44 -13.63 -0.43
C ILE A 5 -16.81 -13.30 0.93
N VAL A 6 -15.84 -12.38 0.96
CA VAL A 6 -15.18 -11.89 2.18
C VAL A 6 -16.21 -11.22 3.10
N ARG A 7 -17.02 -10.30 2.55
CA ARG A 7 -18.04 -9.58 3.30
C ARG A 7 -19.08 -10.50 3.92
N LYS A 8 -19.60 -11.45 3.15
CA LYS A 8 -20.57 -12.45 3.62
C LYS A 8 -20.00 -13.28 4.77
N ARG A 9 -18.75 -13.75 4.66
CA ARG A 9 -18.09 -14.50 5.75
C ARG A 9 -17.91 -13.64 7.01
N ALA A 10 -17.69 -12.33 6.85
CA ALA A 10 -17.59 -11.37 7.95
C ALA A 10 -18.95 -10.88 8.50
N GLY A 11 -20.08 -11.40 8.00
CA GLY A 11 -21.42 -10.96 8.42
C GLY A 11 -21.82 -9.56 7.91
N LEU A 12 -21.17 -9.06 6.87
CA LEU A 12 -21.44 -7.75 6.28
C LEU A 12 -22.36 -7.85 5.04
N PRO A 13 -23.23 -6.84 4.79
CA PRO A 13 -24.07 -6.81 3.59
C PRO A 13 -23.26 -6.84 2.30
N GLU A 14 -23.78 -7.47 1.26
CA GLU A 14 -23.18 -7.43 -0.07
C GLU A 14 -23.19 -6.01 -0.67
N VAL A 15 -22.26 -5.73 -1.58
CA VAL A 15 -22.22 -4.49 -2.35
C VAL A 15 -22.41 -4.79 -3.84
N SER A 16 -23.12 -3.90 -4.55
CA SER A 16 -23.40 -4.00 -5.98
C SER A 16 -23.65 -2.61 -6.58
N GLY A 17 -23.71 -2.50 -7.92
CA GLY A 17 -24.08 -1.25 -8.61
C GLY A 17 -23.08 -0.09 -8.49
N LEU A 18 -21.83 -0.37 -8.07
CA LEU A 18 -20.81 0.66 -7.87
C LEU A 18 -20.08 1.00 -9.17
N SER A 19 -19.62 2.25 -9.29
CA SER A 19 -18.64 2.62 -10.31
C SER A 19 -17.33 1.86 -10.10
N GLN A 20 -16.49 1.80 -11.14
CA GLN A 20 -15.18 1.15 -11.04
C GLN A 20 -14.31 1.78 -9.92
N GLU A 21 -14.36 3.10 -9.78
CA GLU A 21 -13.61 3.84 -8.77
C GLU A 21 -14.07 3.46 -7.36
N THR A 22 -15.39 3.55 -7.09
CA THR A 22 -15.94 3.21 -5.78
C THR A 22 -15.75 1.72 -5.45
N MET A 23 -15.85 0.83 -6.45
CA MET A 23 -15.54 -0.59 -6.27
C MET A 23 -14.08 -0.80 -5.87
N ARG A 24 -13.14 -0.07 -6.49
CA ARG A 24 -11.71 -0.14 -6.15
C ARG A 24 -11.45 0.27 -4.72
N GLU A 25 -12.08 1.36 -4.25
CA GLU A 25 -11.98 1.80 -2.86
C GLU A 25 -12.51 0.77 -1.87
N LYS A 26 -13.66 0.15 -2.17
CA LYS A 26 -14.22 -0.94 -1.35
C LYS A 26 -13.28 -2.14 -1.28
N ILE A 27 -12.64 -2.52 -2.39
CA ILE A 27 -11.66 -3.61 -2.41
C ILE A 27 -10.43 -3.26 -1.57
N ILE A 28 -9.90 -2.03 -1.68
CA ILE A 28 -8.75 -1.58 -0.87
C ILE A 28 -9.11 -1.57 0.62
N HIS A 29 -10.32 -1.13 0.96
CA HIS A 29 -10.81 -1.15 2.34
C HIS A 29 -10.93 -2.58 2.88
N GLU A 30 -11.59 -3.49 2.16
CA GLU A 30 -11.73 -4.88 2.65
C GLU A 30 -10.38 -5.59 2.76
N ARG A 31 -9.44 -5.36 1.83
CA ARG A 31 -8.08 -5.91 1.96
C ARG A 31 -7.38 -5.44 3.23
N ARG A 32 -7.59 -4.18 3.63
CA ARG A 32 -7.02 -3.65 4.89
C ARG A 32 -7.61 -4.35 6.11
N MET A 33 -8.91 -4.62 6.10
CA MET A 33 -9.61 -5.23 7.23
C MET A 33 -9.31 -6.73 7.32
N GLU A 34 -9.33 -7.41 6.18
CA GLU A 34 -9.16 -8.85 6.08
C GLU A 34 -7.73 -9.31 6.40
N LEU A 35 -6.74 -8.60 5.87
CA LEU A 35 -5.33 -9.02 5.90
C LEU A 35 -4.53 -8.23 6.95
N ALA A 36 -5.22 -7.77 8.00
CA ALA A 36 -4.58 -7.01 9.07
C ALA A 36 -3.51 -7.86 9.75
N PHE A 37 -2.33 -7.28 9.97
CA PHE A 37 -1.18 -7.93 10.59
C PHE A 37 -0.54 -9.08 9.79
N GLU A 38 -0.86 -9.24 8.51
CA GLU A 38 -0.28 -10.26 7.62
C GLU A 38 0.79 -9.69 6.66
N GLY A 39 1.37 -8.52 6.95
CA GLY A 39 2.44 -7.91 6.15
C GLY A 39 1.99 -7.26 4.82
N HIS A 40 0.70 -7.30 4.49
CA HIS A 40 0.21 -6.75 3.22
C HIS A 40 0.08 -5.23 3.18
N ARG A 41 -0.14 -4.59 4.34
CA ARG A 41 -0.58 -3.18 4.39
C ARG A 41 0.39 -2.22 3.72
N TRP A 42 1.70 -2.39 3.93
CA TRP A 42 2.70 -1.50 3.34
C TRP A 42 2.68 -1.57 1.81
N PHE A 43 2.76 -2.77 1.25
CA PHE A 43 2.75 -2.99 -0.20
C PHE A 43 1.44 -2.52 -0.85
N ASP A 44 0.30 -2.73 -0.19
CA ASP A 44 -0.98 -2.21 -0.65
C ASP A 44 -1.04 -0.68 -0.67
N MET A 45 -0.38 -0.02 0.29
CA MET A 45 -0.34 1.44 0.33
C MET A 45 0.53 2.04 -0.79
N ILE A 46 1.73 1.51 -1.00
CA ILE A 46 2.71 2.12 -1.92
C ILE A 46 2.42 1.85 -3.40
N ARG A 47 1.71 0.76 -3.73
CA ARG A 47 1.38 0.40 -5.13
C ARG A 47 0.23 1.20 -5.72
N VAL A 48 -0.62 1.80 -4.88
CA VAL A 48 -1.82 2.53 -5.34
C VAL A 48 -1.44 3.96 -5.69
N ASN A 49 -1.89 4.42 -6.87
CA ASN A 49 -1.67 5.76 -7.38
C ASN A 49 -0.19 6.18 -7.33
N ASN A 50 0.72 5.27 -7.71
CA ASN A 50 2.16 5.51 -7.72
C ASN A 50 2.73 5.99 -6.36
N GLY A 51 2.13 5.53 -5.26
CA GLY A 51 2.54 5.85 -3.90
C GLY A 51 1.81 7.03 -3.25
N GLU A 52 1.05 7.81 -4.02
CA GLU A 52 0.32 8.97 -3.49
C GLU A 52 -0.70 8.60 -2.41
N TYR A 53 -1.28 7.39 -2.51
CA TYR A 53 -2.18 6.88 -1.46
C TYR A 53 -1.46 6.72 -0.12
N ALA A 54 -0.22 6.19 -0.12
CA ALA A 54 0.58 6.05 1.08
C ALA A 54 0.95 7.41 1.67
N ILE A 55 1.43 8.34 0.84
CA ILE A 55 1.85 9.69 1.26
C ILE A 55 0.68 10.42 1.92
N LYS A 56 -0.50 10.46 1.26
CA LYS A 56 -1.71 11.09 1.80
C LYS A 56 -2.12 10.51 3.15
N PHE A 57 -2.15 9.18 3.28
CA PHE A 57 -2.49 8.52 4.54
C PHE A 57 -1.46 8.81 5.65
N LEU A 58 -0.17 8.77 5.35
CA LEU A 58 0.89 9.01 6.33
C LEU A 58 0.88 10.47 6.80
N HIS A 59 0.64 11.41 5.89
CA HIS A 59 0.42 12.82 6.23
C HIS A 59 -0.80 13.01 7.14
N SER A 60 -1.91 12.30 6.87
CA SER A 60 -3.13 12.42 7.70
C SER A 60 -2.96 11.90 9.13
N ILE A 61 -1.88 11.16 9.43
CA ILE A 61 -1.51 10.72 10.78
C ILE A 61 -0.27 11.45 11.33
N GLY A 62 0.08 12.60 10.76
CA GLY A 62 1.15 13.48 11.24
C GLY A 62 2.56 13.13 10.77
N LYS A 63 2.73 12.20 9.80
CA LYS A 63 4.05 11.87 9.21
C LYS A 63 4.35 12.78 8.01
N SER A 64 4.40 14.09 8.22
CA SER A 64 4.56 15.11 7.18
C SER A 64 5.86 15.00 6.36
N ASN A 65 6.92 14.41 6.90
CA ASN A 65 8.20 14.27 6.21
C ASN A 65 8.24 13.13 5.17
N VAL A 66 7.16 12.35 5.05
CA VAL A 66 7.08 11.28 4.05
C VAL A 66 6.95 11.87 2.64
N ASN A 67 7.76 11.37 1.72
CA ASN A 67 7.73 11.69 0.30
C ASN A 67 8.05 10.44 -0.53
N LYS A 68 8.04 10.55 -1.86
CA LYS A 68 8.22 9.43 -2.77
C LYS A 68 9.53 8.65 -2.57
N ASN A 69 10.61 9.34 -2.18
CA ASN A 69 11.92 8.72 -1.92
C ASN A 69 11.91 7.81 -0.68
N ARG A 70 10.92 7.96 0.20
CA ARG A 70 10.76 7.15 1.43
C ARG A 70 9.78 5.99 1.27
N LEU A 71 9.28 5.73 0.06
CA LEU A 71 8.40 4.59 -0.22
C LEU A 71 9.17 3.30 -0.52
N LEU A 72 10.46 3.42 -0.87
CA LEU A 72 11.39 2.31 -1.05
C LEU A 72 12.39 2.29 0.10
N PHE A 73 12.80 1.08 0.49
CA PHE A 73 13.90 0.88 1.44
C PHE A 73 15.25 1.12 0.74
N PRO A 74 16.29 1.57 1.47
CA PRO A 74 17.63 1.63 0.91
C PRO A 74 18.10 0.23 0.54
N ILE A 75 18.85 0.14 -0.56
CA ILE A 75 19.69 -1.03 -0.81
C ILE A 75 20.76 -1.06 0.27
N PRO A 76 21.04 -2.20 0.94
CA PRO A 76 22.03 -2.28 1.99
C PRO A 76 23.41 -1.78 1.54
N GLN A 77 24.09 -1.01 2.39
CA GLN A 77 25.38 -0.40 2.04
C GLN A 77 26.43 -1.46 1.68
N THR A 78 26.43 -2.61 2.34
CA THR A 78 27.34 -3.73 2.03
C THR A 78 27.19 -4.23 0.60
N GLU A 79 25.98 -4.22 0.05
CA GLU A 79 25.72 -4.61 -1.35
C GLU A 79 26.22 -3.53 -2.32
N MET A 80 26.01 -2.26 -1.97
CA MET A 80 26.52 -1.11 -2.74
C MET A 80 28.05 -1.11 -2.80
N ASP A 81 28.71 -1.43 -1.69
CA ASP A 81 30.17 -1.49 -1.59
C ASP A 81 30.73 -2.69 -2.38
N ALA A 82 30.00 -3.82 -2.39
CA ALA A 82 30.41 -5.03 -3.10
C ALA A 82 30.26 -4.93 -4.63
N ASN A 83 29.35 -4.10 -5.13
CA ASN A 83 29.10 -3.93 -6.55
C ASN A 83 29.00 -2.45 -6.94
N THR A 84 30.12 -1.90 -7.42
CA THR A 84 30.24 -0.48 -7.80
C THR A 84 29.38 -0.06 -9.00
N LEU A 85 28.74 -0.99 -9.70
CA LEU A 85 27.79 -0.70 -10.78
C LEU A 85 26.35 -0.53 -10.27
N MET A 86 26.08 -0.82 -8.99
CA MET A 86 24.75 -0.64 -8.42
C MET A 86 24.41 0.84 -8.25
N VAL A 87 23.13 1.15 -8.45
CA VAL A 87 22.57 2.49 -8.24
C VAL A 87 21.59 2.42 -7.08
N GLN A 88 21.77 3.30 -6.11
CA GLN A 88 20.89 3.39 -4.95
C GLN A 88 19.50 3.91 -5.33
N ASN A 89 18.49 3.55 -4.53
CA ASN A 89 17.16 4.13 -4.63
C ASN A 89 17.21 5.66 -4.39
N PRO A 90 16.46 6.47 -5.14
CA PRO A 90 16.47 7.92 -4.97
C PRO A 90 16.25 8.36 -3.52
N GLY A 91 17.11 9.26 -3.03
CA GLY A 91 17.01 9.86 -1.69
C GLY A 91 17.69 9.09 -0.54
N TYR A 92 18.51 8.09 -0.88
CA TYR A 92 19.47 7.45 0.02
C TYR A 92 20.89 7.58 -0.54
#